data_AF-A0A8J2YZ60-F1
#
_entry.id   AF-A0A8J2YZ60-F1
#
_cell.length_a   1.000
_cell.length_b   1.000
_cell.length_c   1.000
_cell.angle_alpha   90.00
_cell.angle_beta   90.00
_cell.angle_gamma   90.00
#
_symmetry.space_group_name_H-M   'P 1'
#
loop_
_entity.id
_entity.type
_entity.pdbx_description
1 polymer ?
#
loop_
_entity_poly.entity_id
_entity_poly.type
_entity_poly.pdbx_seq_one_letter_code
_entity_poly.pdbx_strand_id
1 'polypeptide(L)'
;MVDQALYPAIRAAIKQNELGNASPYCLSYARLGQSGASFGIFQGDTNVNPRARATLSDVLNAAGIDDTKAAAILAAVSRPLPAGNPLSPDDTTLVNDALASDLGQPLVDAMDNGLMQTVLTGIDSCVAASGQRPIDPAAQLYMALWINMTGAPTTLCKWLGGDEIAGLAPPAGDAVGTEDISAYLQASAYFRQNPRNFAHLQASVEAGAAELPAS
;
A
#
# COMPACT_ATOMS: atom_id res chain seq x y z
N MET A 1 -19.02 6.41 4.27
CA MET A 1 -17.89 5.74 4.93
C MET A 1 -17.81 4.33 4.40
N VAL A 2 -16.60 3.81 4.25
CA VAL A 2 -16.30 2.43 3.88
C VAL A 2 -16.84 1.48 4.94
N ASP A 3 -17.45 0.38 4.50
CA ASP A 3 -17.95 -0.66 5.39
C ASP A 3 -16.76 -1.40 6.03
N GLN A 4 -16.79 -1.55 7.35
CA GLN A 4 -15.76 -2.26 8.11
C GLN A 4 -15.66 -3.74 7.71
N ALA A 5 -16.75 -4.33 7.20
CA ALA A 5 -16.74 -5.68 6.67
C ALA A 5 -15.77 -5.84 5.47
N LEU A 6 -15.37 -4.75 4.80
CA LEU A 6 -14.43 -4.77 3.68
C LEU A 6 -12.96 -4.73 4.11
N TYR A 7 -12.65 -4.47 5.39
CA TYR A 7 -11.26 -4.26 5.83
C TYR A 7 -10.37 -5.49 5.60
N PRO A 8 -10.82 -6.74 5.86
CA PRO A 8 -10.04 -7.93 5.55
C PRO A 8 -9.71 -8.03 4.05
N ALA A 9 -10.71 -7.83 3.18
CA ALA A 9 -10.56 -7.86 1.73
C ALA A 9 -9.59 -6.79 1.21
N ILE A 10 -9.69 -5.55 1.72
CA ILE A 10 -8.78 -4.47 1.37
C ILE A 10 -7.34 -4.81 1.79
N ARG A 11 -7.15 -5.31 3.02
CA ARG A 11 -5.82 -5.71 3.51
C ARG A 11 -5.23 -6.85 2.67
N ALA A 12 -6.04 -7.86 2.33
CA ALA A 12 -5.62 -8.99 1.51
C ALA A 12 -5.21 -8.54 0.10
N ALA A 13 -5.99 -7.66 -0.53
CA ALA A 13 -5.64 -7.09 -1.83
C ALA A 13 -4.31 -6.34 -1.79
N ILE A 14 -4.13 -5.45 -0.80
CA ILE A 14 -2.89 -4.67 -0.64
C ILE A 14 -1.69 -5.60 -0.39
N LYS A 15 -1.83 -6.58 0.51
CA LYS A 15 -0.78 -7.57 0.77
C LYS A 15 -0.38 -8.31 -0.51
N GLN A 16 -1.37 -8.77 -1.29
CA GLN A 16 -1.08 -9.46 -2.54
C GLN A 16 -0.37 -8.55 -3.55
N ASN A 17 -0.76 -7.27 -3.62
CA ASN A 17 -0.16 -6.30 -4.55
C ASN A 17 1.28 -5.97 -4.18
N GLU A 18 1.56 -5.76 -2.89
CA GLU A 18 2.83 -5.26 -2.40
C GLU A 18 3.86 -6.37 -2.09
N LEU A 19 3.40 -7.45 -1.46
CA LEU A 19 4.26 -8.52 -0.94
C LEU A 19 4.08 -9.85 -1.67
N GLY A 20 2.89 -10.11 -2.20
CA GLY A 20 2.48 -11.47 -2.58
C GLY A 20 2.66 -12.43 -1.40
N ASN A 21 3.57 -13.39 -1.55
CA ASN A 21 3.89 -14.39 -0.52
C ASN A 21 5.05 -14.01 0.41
N ALA A 22 5.68 -12.84 0.22
CA ALA A 22 6.77 -12.39 1.07
C ALA A 22 6.28 -12.06 2.49
N SER A 23 7.20 -12.16 3.46
CA SER A 23 6.91 -11.77 4.84
C SER A 23 6.82 -10.25 4.96
N PRO A 24 5.85 -9.69 5.71
CA PRO A 24 5.84 -8.28 6.05
C PRO A 24 6.93 -7.91 7.09
N TYR A 25 7.51 -8.89 7.77
CA TYR A 25 8.43 -8.69 8.89
C TYR A 25 9.90 -8.85 8.50
N CYS A 26 10.26 -8.37 7.31
CA CYS A 26 11.65 -8.27 6.87
C CYS A 26 11.84 -7.04 5.98
N LEU A 27 13.09 -6.60 5.85
CA LEU A 27 13.46 -5.54 4.93
C LEU A 27 13.34 -6.01 3.48
N SER A 28 12.70 -5.18 2.67
CA SER A 28 12.57 -5.30 1.22
C SER A 28 13.20 -4.07 0.55
N TYR A 29 13.64 -4.22 -0.70
CA TYR A 29 14.37 -3.18 -1.44
C TYR A 29 13.82 -3.07 -2.86
N ALA A 30 13.42 -1.86 -3.24
CA ALA A 30 12.88 -1.62 -4.58
C ALA A 30 13.96 -1.80 -5.65
N ARG A 31 13.61 -2.49 -6.74
CA ARG A 31 14.53 -2.77 -7.87
C ARG A 31 15.08 -1.52 -8.55
N LEU A 32 14.33 -0.41 -8.53
CA LEU A 32 14.71 0.85 -9.18
C LEU A 32 15.49 1.80 -8.26
N GLY A 33 15.56 1.51 -6.96
CA GLY A 33 16.51 2.14 -6.04
C GLY A 33 16.28 3.61 -5.66
N GLN A 34 15.11 4.16 -5.98
CA GLN A 34 14.72 5.51 -5.50
C GLN A 34 14.17 5.48 -4.07
N SER A 35 13.85 4.28 -3.59
CA SER A 35 13.33 3.99 -2.24
C SER A 35 14.45 3.65 -1.26
N GLY A 36 14.15 3.79 0.02
CA GLY A 36 14.90 3.16 1.10
C GLY A 36 14.53 1.69 1.26
N ALA A 37 14.87 1.11 2.41
CA ALA A 37 14.31 -0.18 2.78
C ALA A 37 12.83 -0.02 3.13
N SER A 38 12.02 -0.99 2.73
CA SER A 38 10.59 -1.07 3.03
C SER A 38 10.26 -2.31 3.84
N PHE A 39 9.22 -2.25 4.66
CA PHE A 39 8.70 -3.39 5.42
C PHE A 39 7.20 -3.18 5.72
N GLY A 40 6.53 -4.19 6.27
CA GLY A 40 5.08 -4.21 6.48
C GLY A 40 4.30 -4.55 5.21
N ILE A 41 3.01 -4.82 5.38
CA ILE A 41 2.05 -5.10 4.31
C ILE A 41 2.00 -3.93 3.32
N PHE A 42 2.06 -2.70 3.82
CA PHE A 42 1.95 -1.49 3.01
C PHE A 42 3.31 -1.00 2.49
N GLN A 43 4.38 -1.80 2.65
CA GLN A 43 5.74 -1.49 2.19
C GLN A 43 6.21 -0.09 2.60
N GLY A 44 6.10 0.22 3.88
CA GLY A 44 6.51 1.50 4.45
C GLY A 44 7.98 1.82 4.15
N ASP A 45 8.21 2.72 3.19
CA ASP A 45 9.55 3.11 2.73
C ASP A 45 10.24 4.06 3.71
N THR A 46 11.32 3.60 4.33
CA THR A 46 12.09 4.37 5.33
C THR A 46 12.75 5.64 4.80
N ASN A 47 12.89 5.82 3.48
CA ASN A 47 13.41 7.06 2.87
C ASN A 47 12.33 8.17 2.84
N VAL A 48 11.10 7.84 2.47
CA VAL A 48 10.04 8.84 2.22
C VAL A 48 8.93 8.85 3.27
N ASN A 49 8.80 7.80 4.09
CA ASN A 49 7.77 7.66 5.11
C ASN A 49 8.37 7.82 6.53
N PRO A 50 8.16 8.97 7.20
CA PRO A 50 8.64 9.19 8.55
C PRO A 50 8.10 8.18 9.56
N ARG A 51 6.88 7.66 9.37
CA ARG A 51 6.30 6.63 10.25
C ARG A 51 7.09 5.33 10.12
N ALA A 52 7.41 4.89 8.91
CA ALA A 52 8.21 3.68 8.72
C ALA A 52 9.61 3.81 9.33
N ARG A 53 10.24 4.97 9.19
CA ARG A 53 11.54 5.25 9.83
C ARG A 53 11.45 5.20 11.36
N ALA A 54 10.43 5.82 11.95
CA ALA A 54 10.20 5.80 13.39
C ALA A 54 9.93 4.37 13.88
N THR A 55 9.05 3.63 13.21
CA THR A 55 8.75 2.22 13.53
C THR A 55 10.00 1.36 13.47
N LEU A 56 10.87 1.51 12.45
CA LEU A 56 12.12 0.75 12.41
C LEU A 56 13.03 1.11 13.59
N SER A 57 13.12 2.39 13.97
CA SER A 57 13.85 2.79 15.17
C SER A 57 13.31 2.13 16.43
N ASP A 58 11.98 2.12 16.61
CA ASP A 58 11.33 1.51 17.78
C ASP A 58 11.56 -0.01 17.82
N VAL A 59 11.54 -0.68 16.66
CA VAL A 59 11.84 -2.12 16.53
C VAL A 59 13.28 -2.43 16.97
N LEU A 60 14.25 -1.66 16.47
CA LEU A 60 15.67 -1.87 16.83
C LEU A 60 15.89 -1.65 18.33
N ASN A 61 15.28 -0.62 18.90
CA ASN A 61 15.33 -0.32 20.33
C ASN A 61 14.67 -1.42 21.16
N ALA A 62 13.51 -1.93 20.75
CA ALA A 62 12.80 -3.01 21.43
C ALA A 62 13.59 -4.32 21.41
N ALA A 63 14.40 -4.56 20.36
CA ALA A 63 15.33 -5.67 20.28
C ALA A 63 16.61 -5.49 21.12
N GLY A 64 16.78 -4.35 21.80
CA GLY A 64 17.95 -4.05 22.63
C GLY A 64 19.21 -3.77 21.82
N ILE A 65 19.08 -3.37 20.56
CA ILE A 65 20.21 -2.97 19.72
C ILE A 65 20.76 -1.64 20.23
N ASP A 66 22.08 -1.57 20.40
CA ASP A 66 22.77 -0.35 20.82
C ASP A 66 22.42 0.86 19.94
N ASP A 67 22.17 2.02 20.57
CA ASP A 67 21.72 3.25 19.90
C ASP A 67 22.65 3.68 18.76
N THR A 68 23.96 3.52 18.92
CA THR A 68 24.93 3.89 17.88
C THR A 68 24.78 2.99 16.66
N LYS A 69 24.59 1.69 16.90
CA LYS A 69 24.36 0.70 15.84
C LYS A 69 23.00 0.90 15.18
N ALA A 70 21.95 1.13 15.96
CA ALA A 70 20.61 1.41 15.45
C ALA A 70 20.59 2.66 14.56
N ALA A 71 21.23 3.75 15.00
CA ALA A 71 21.35 4.98 14.21
C ALA A 71 22.13 4.76 12.89
N ALA A 72 23.21 3.96 12.92
CA ALA A 72 23.97 3.63 11.71
C ALA A 72 23.13 2.81 10.71
N ILE A 73 22.39 1.81 11.19
CA ILE A 73 21.46 1.02 10.37
C ILE A 73 20.40 1.92 9.74
N LEU A 74 19.72 2.73 10.56
CA LEU A 74 18.67 3.64 10.10
C LEU A 74 19.18 4.61 9.02
N ALA A 75 20.35 5.21 9.24
CA ALA A 75 20.96 6.12 8.27
C ALA A 75 21.32 5.40 6.95
N ALA A 76 21.74 4.14 7.01
CA ALA A 76 22.07 3.36 5.82
C ALA A 76 20.84 3.04 4.98
N VAL A 77 19.71 2.70 5.61
CA VAL A 77 18.50 2.23 4.91
C VAL A 77 17.48 3.34 4.59
N SER A 78 17.54 4.50 5.26
CA SER A 78 16.58 5.60 5.10
C SER A 78 16.98 6.62 4.01
N ARG A 79 17.53 6.14 2.89
CA ARG A 79 18.00 6.95 1.76
C ARG A 79 17.73 6.20 0.45
N PRO A 80 17.86 6.81 -0.74
CA PRO A 80 17.76 6.05 -2.00
C PRO A 80 18.81 4.92 -2.08
N LEU A 81 18.38 3.72 -2.46
CA LEU A 81 19.20 2.50 -2.53
C LEU A 81 19.28 1.89 -3.95
N PRO A 82 19.97 2.54 -4.91
CA PRO A 82 20.14 2.02 -6.28
C PRO A 82 20.91 0.71 -6.39
N ALA A 83 21.70 0.37 -5.38
CA ALA A 83 22.42 -0.89 -5.29
C ALA A 83 21.69 -1.95 -4.44
N GLY A 84 20.46 -1.69 -4.00
CA GLY A 84 19.73 -2.57 -3.09
C GLY A 84 20.26 -2.49 -1.65
N ASN A 85 20.28 -3.63 -0.96
CA ASN A 85 20.61 -3.71 0.46
C ASN A 85 22.01 -3.15 0.77
N PRO A 86 22.11 -2.06 1.56
CA PRO A 86 23.37 -1.42 1.91
C PRO A 86 24.03 -2.03 3.15
N LEU A 87 23.31 -2.90 3.87
CA LEU A 87 23.75 -3.49 5.13
C LEU A 87 24.67 -4.68 4.90
N SER A 88 25.49 -4.98 5.90
CA SER A 88 26.21 -6.25 5.96
C SER A 88 25.21 -7.43 6.10
N PRO A 89 25.60 -8.66 5.76
CA PRO A 89 24.76 -9.84 6.01
C PRO A 89 24.33 -9.98 7.47
N ASP A 90 25.24 -9.72 8.42
CA ASP A 90 24.97 -9.82 9.85
C ASP A 90 23.97 -8.75 10.32
N ASP A 91 24.13 -7.51 9.84
CA ASP A 91 23.18 -6.43 10.16
C ASP A 91 21.82 -6.68 9.51
N THR A 92 21.80 -7.28 8.31
CA THR A 92 20.55 -7.65 7.64
C THR A 92 19.78 -8.69 8.45
N THR A 93 20.47 -9.75 8.89
CA THR A 93 19.89 -10.78 9.76
C THR A 93 19.40 -10.16 11.07
N LEU A 94 20.22 -9.34 11.72
CA LEU A 94 19.86 -8.67 12.96
C LEU A 94 18.57 -7.85 12.84
N VAL A 95 18.43 -7.06 11.77
CA VAL A 95 17.23 -6.22 11.56
C VAL A 95 16.01 -7.07 11.23
N ASN A 96 16.16 -8.09 10.38
CA ASN A 96 15.06 -8.98 10.04
C ASN A 96 14.58 -9.80 11.25
N ASP A 97 15.49 -10.28 12.08
CA ASP A 97 15.16 -10.98 13.33
C ASP A 97 14.44 -10.04 14.30
N ALA A 98 14.87 -8.78 14.41
CA ALA A 98 14.19 -7.77 15.21
C ALA A 98 12.76 -7.51 14.71
N LEU A 99 12.58 -7.33 13.40
CA LEU A 99 11.26 -7.14 12.77
C LEU A 99 10.33 -8.35 12.98
N ALA A 100 10.86 -9.56 12.87
CA ALA A 100 10.12 -10.81 13.01
C ALA A 100 9.89 -11.24 14.46
N SER A 101 10.50 -10.56 15.44
CA SER A 101 10.37 -10.90 16.86
C SER A 101 8.98 -10.58 17.43
N ASP A 102 8.63 -11.21 18.56
CA ASP A 102 7.38 -10.96 19.30
C ASP A 102 7.23 -9.49 19.76
N LEU A 103 8.34 -8.75 19.87
CA LEU A 103 8.33 -7.32 20.19
C LEU A 103 8.26 -6.44 18.92
N GLY A 104 8.80 -6.91 17.80
CA GLY A 104 8.85 -6.18 16.54
C GLY A 104 7.53 -6.23 15.77
N GLN A 105 6.91 -7.42 15.66
CA GLN A 105 5.69 -7.60 14.86
C GLN A 105 4.55 -6.65 15.28
N PRO A 106 4.25 -6.45 16.58
CA PRO A 106 3.20 -5.51 16.99
C PRO A 106 3.46 -4.06 16.56
N LEU A 107 4.73 -3.65 16.46
CA LEU A 107 5.11 -2.30 15.98
C LEU A 107 4.90 -2.17 14.48
N VAL A 108 5.24 -3.22 13.71
CA VAL A 108 4.96 -3.30 12.26
C VAL A 108 3.44 -3.30 12.01
N ASP A 109 2.68 -4.08 12.77
CA ASP A 109 1.23 -4.12 12.68
C ASP A 109 0.57 -2.77 13.00
N ALA A 110 1.08 -2.05 14.02
CA ALA A 110 0.61 -0.72 14.35
C ALA A 110 0.90 0.29 13.23
N MET A 111 2.07 0.20 12.59
CA MET A 111 2.40 1.01 11.42
C MET A 111 1.45 0.72 10.26
N ASP A 112 1.25 -0.56 9.92
CA ASP A 112 0.37 -0.99 8.83
C ASP A 112 -1.08 -0.58 9.10
N ASN A 113 -1.57 -0.69 10.34
CA ASN A 113 -2.87 -0.17 10.73
C ASN A 113 -2.99 1.33 10.47
N GLY A 114 -1.94 2.09 10.79
CA GLY A 114 -1.91 3.52 10.50
C GLY A 114 -1.90 3.84 9.01
N LEU A 115 -1.27 3.01 8.17
CA LEU A 115 -1.25 3.19 6.70
C LEU A 115 -2.58 2.76 6.06
N MET A 116 -3.18 1.69 6.59
CA MET A 116 -4.53 1.27 6.25
C MET A 116 -5.53 2.40 6.45
N GLN A 117 -5.46 3.13 7.57
CA GLN A 117 -6.35 4.27 7.81
C GLN A 117 -6.23 5.39 6.77
N THR A 118 -5.03 5.62 6.23
CA THR A 118 -4.84 6.56 5.11
C THR A 118 -5.59 6.09 3.87
N VAL A 119 -5.50 4.79 3.55
CA VAL A 119 -6.21 4.20 2.41
C VAL A 119 -7.72 4.28 2.61
N LEU A 120 -8.22 3.90 3.79
CA LEU A 120 -9.65 3.96 4.13
C LEU A 120 -10.20 5.38 4.03
N THR A 121 -9.45 6.39 4.49
CA THR A 121 -9.83 7.80 4.35
C THR A 121 -9.91 8.23 2.88
N GLY A 122 -9.02 7.70 2.04
CA GLY A 122 -9.09 7.90 0.59
C GLY A 122 -10.35 7.29 -0.02
N ILE A 123 -10.71 6.07 0.38
CA ILE A 123 -11.94 5.40 -0.07
C ILE A 123 -13.17 6.19 0.42
N ASP A 124 -13.17 6.68 1.64
CA ASP A 124 -14.25 7.55 2.16
C ASP A 124 -14.43 8.80 1.30
N SER A 125 -13.34 9.38 0.81
CA SER A 125 -13.37 10.51 -0.12
C SER A 125 -13.96 10.13 -1.47
N CYS A 126 -13.65 8.93 -1.98
CA CYS A 126 -14.26 8.37 -3.19
C CYS A 126 -15.76 8.14 -3.03
N VAL A 127 -16.19 7.54 -1.92
CA VAL A 127 -17.61 7.31 -1.58
C VAL A 127 -18.36 8.63 -1.44
N ALA A 128 -17.77 9.63 -0.80
CA ALA A 128 -18.38 10.96 -0.71
C ALA A 128 -18.53 11.61 -2.10
N ALA A 129 -17.53 11.44 -2.97
CA ALA A 129 -17.53 12.00 -4.32
C ALA A 129 -18.55 11.33 -5.26
N SER A 130 -18.83 10.02 -5.10
CA SER A 130 -19.86 9.35 -5.90
C SER A 130 -21.29 9.83 -5.60
N GLY A 131 -21.48 10.51 -4.47
CA GLY A 131 -22.77 11.06 -4.04
C GLY A 131 -23.72 9.95 -3.59
N GLN A 132 -24.87 9.84 -4.26
CA GLN A 132 -25.85 8.79 -3.98
C GLN A 132 -25.62 7.51 -4.79
N ARG A 133 -24.63 7.51 -5.69
CA ARG A 133 -24.35 6.35 -6.53
C ARG A 133 -23.65 5.28 -5.71
N PRO A 134 -24.21 4.06 -5.63
CA PRO A 134 -23.55 2.97 -4.93
C PRO A 134 -22.26 2.59 -5.65
N ILE A 135 -21.26 2.16 -4.87
CA ILE A 135 -19.99 1.64 -5.38
C ILE A 135 -19.91 0.16 -4.99
N ASP A 136 -19.72 -0.71 -5.97
CA ASP A 136 -19.55 -2.14 -5.74
C ASP A 136 -18.40 -2.42 -4.75
N PRO A 137 -18.54 -3.36 -3.82
CA PRO A 137 -17.46 -3.72 -2.90
C PRO A 137 -16.14 -4.08 -3.60
N ALA A 138 -16.22 -4.82 -4.72
CA ALA A 138 -15.04 -5.16 -5.52
C ALA A 138 -14.40 -3.93 -6.19
N ALA A 139 -15.19 -2.93 -6.59
CA ALA A 139 -14.67 -1.66 -7.12
C ALA A 139 -13.88 -0.89 -6.05
N GLN A 140 -14.28 -0.97 -4.77
CA GLN A 140 -13.53 -0.35 -3.67
C GLN A 140 -12.15 -1.01 -3.44
N LEU A 141 -11.96 -2.28 -3.82
CA LEU A 141 -10.64 -2.93 -3.79
C LEU A 141 -9.68 -2.30 -4.82
N TYR A 142 -10.16 -2.03 -6.03
CA TYR A 142 -9.40 -1.29 -7.03
C TYR A 142 -9.04 0.12 -6.55
N MET A 143 -9.98 0.82 -5.91
CA MET A 143 -9.73 2.14 -5.31
C MET A 143 -8.65 2.05 -4.24
N ALA A 144 -8.71 1.06 -3.35
CA ALA A 144 -7.75 0.86 -2.28
C ALA A 144 -6.32 0.67 -2.82
N LEU A 145 -6.15 -0.18 -3.82
CA LEU A 145 -4.85 -0.41 -4.47
C LEU A 145 -4.34 0.86 -5.16
N TRP A 146 -5.22 1.58 -5.87
CA TRP A 146 -4.86 2.85 -6.49
C TRP A 146 -4.39 3.89 -5.48
N ILE A 147 -5.11 4.04 -4.37
CA ILE A 147 -4.77 4.97 -3.28
C ILE A 147 -3.46 4.56 -2.62
N ASN A 148 -3.24 3.26 -2.40
CA ASN A 148 -1.98 2.77 -1.83
C ASN A 148 -0.77 3.14 -2.70
N MET A 149 -0.88 2.96 -4.02
CA MET A 149 0.21 3.23 -4.95
C MET A 149 0.43 4.73 -5.24
N THR A 150 -0.62 5.54 -5.19
CA THR A 150 -0.59 6.93 -5.72
C THR A 150 -0.86 8.01 -4.68
N GLY A 151 -1.30 7.63 -3.47
CA GLY A 151 -1.73 8.55 -2.43
C GLY A 151 -3.14 9.07 -2.64
N ALA A 152 -3.37 10.34 -2.31
CA ALA A 152 -4.72 10.91 -2.25
C ALA A 152 -5.47 10.81 -3.60
N PRO A 153 -6.72 10.29 -3.63
CA PRO A 153 -7.43 9.96 -4.88
C PRO A 153 -8.06 11.18 -5.58
N THR A 154 -7.38 12.32 -5.64
CA THR A 154 -7.96 13.61 -6.09
C THR A 154 -8.61 13.52 -7.48
N THR A 155 -7.89 12.97 -8.47
CA THR A 155 -8.42 12.83 -9.84
C THR A 155 -9.55 11.79 -9.91
N LEU A 156 -9.44 10.71 -9.14
CA LEU A 156 -10.46 9.69 -9.06
C LEU A 156 -11.75 10.24 -8.42
N CYS A 157 -11.65 11.06 -7.38
CA CYS A 157 -12.79 11.74 -6.78
C CYS A 157 -13.50 12.67 -7.78
N LYS A 158 -12.77 13.43 -8.62
CA LYS A 158 -13.40 14.26 -9.66
C LYS A 158 -14.16 13.42 -10.69
N TRP A 159 -13.51 12.37 -11.18
CA TRP A 159 -14.13 11.43 -12.11
C TRP A 159 -15.36 10.75 -11.49
N LEU A 160 -15.26 10.31 -10.23
CA LEU A 160 -16.37 9.79 -9.45
C LEU A 160 -17.45 10.83 -9.19
N GLY A 161 -17.16 12.13 -9.24
CA GLY A 161 -18.13 13.23 -9.18
C GLY A 161 -18.88 13.49 -10.49
N GLY A 162 -18.48 12.83 -11.58
CA GLY A 162 -19.07 13.02 -12.91
C GLY A 162 -18.24 13.93 -13.83
N ASP A 163 -17.06 14.38 -13.41
CA ASP A 163 -16.20 15.20 -14.27
C ASP A 163 -15.60 14.37 -15.42
N GLU A 164 -15.69 14.87 -16.64
CA GLU A 164 -14.92 14.35 -17.75
C GLU A 164 -13.44 14.73 -17.59
N ILE A 165 -12.57 13.73 -17.49
CA ILE A 165 -11.13 13.92 -17.36
C ILE A 165 -10.45 13.51 -18.67
N ALA A 166 -9.73 14.45 -19.28
CA ALA A 166 -9.05 14.21 -20.55
C ALA A 166 -8.13 12.97 -20.51
N GLY A 167 -8.36 12.05 -21.43
CA GLY A 167 -7.57 10.83 -21.56
C GLY A 167 -7.96 9.70 -20.60
N LEU A 168 -9.04 9.85 -19.83
CA LEU A 168 -9.64 8.79 -19.01
C LEU A 168 -10.96 8.31 -19.63
N ALA A 169 -11.46 7.16 -19.17
CA ALA A 169 -12.77 6.65 -19.55
C ALA A 169 -13.88 7.62 -19.10
N PRO A 170 -15.05 7.64 -19.75
CA PRO A 170 -16.21 8.39 -19.26
C PRO A 170 -16.55 8.02 -17.80
N PRO A 171 -17.05 8.97 -16.99
CA PRO A 171 -17.54 8.69 -15.64
C PRO A 171 -18.58 7.56 -15.61
N ALA A 172 -18.57 6.81 -14.51
CA ALA A 172 -19.59 5.81 -14.24
C ALA A 172 -21.01 6.41 -14.25
N GLY A 173 -21.99 5.60 -14.64
CA GLY A 173 -23.40 5.97 -14.68
C GLY A 173 -24.05 6.04 -13.29
N ASP A 174 -25.24 5.46 -13.14
CA ASP A 174 -26.02 5.52 -11.88
C ASP A 174 -25.43 4.67 -10.73
N ALA A 175 -24.50 3.78 -11.04
CA ALA A 175 -23.73 2.99 -10.08
C ALA A 175 -22.27 2.90 -10.56
N VAL A 176 -21.34 2.69 -9.63
CA VAL A 176 -19.92 2.51 -9.93
C VAL A 176 -19.58 1.04 -9.79
N GLY A 177 -19.52 0.37 -10.95
CA GLY A 177 -19.17 -1.03 -11.04
C GLY A 177 -17.67 -1.28 -11.09
N THR A 178 -17.30 -2.55 -10.97
CA THR A 178 -15.92 -3.01 -11.10
C THR A 178 -15.33 -2.70 -12.49
N GLU A 179 -16.15 -2.84 -13.54
CA GLU A 179 -15.74 -2.55 -14.91
C GLU A 179 -15.44 -1.06 -15.13
N ASP A 180 -16.22 -0.17 -14.50
CA ASP A 180 -16.03 1.28 -14.63
C ASP A 180 -14.69 1.72 -14.05
N ILE A 181 -14.37 1.27 -12.82
CA ILE A 181 -13.07 1.57 -12.19
C ILE A 181 -11.92 0.92 -12.94
N SER A 182 -12.11 -0.30 -13.44
CA SER A 182 -11.09 -0.98 -14.26
C SER A 182 -10.80 -0.18 -15.53
N ALA A 183 -11.83 0.28 -16.24
CA ALA A 183 -11.69 1.11 -17.44
C ALA A 183 -11.00 2.46 -17.14
N TYR A 184 -11.39 3.13 -16.04
CA TYR A 184 -10.73 4.34 -15.56
C TYR A 184 -9.22 4.11 -15.33
N LEU A 185 -8.88 3.05 -14.59
CA LEU A 185 -7.49 2.76 -14.24
C LEU A 185 -6.68 2.38 -15.47
N GLN A 186 -7.19 1.52 -16.36
CA GLN A 186 -6.53 1.17 -17.62
C GLN A 186 -6.25 2.39 -18.50
N ALA A 187 -7.14 3.39 -18.49
CA ALA A 187 -6.95 4.63 -19.23
C ALA A 187 -5.92 5.58 -18.58
N SER A 188 -5.61 5.41 -17.28
CA SER A 188 -4.61 6.22 -16.59
C SER A 188 -3.23 6.12 -17.27
N ALA A 189 -2.47 7.22 -17.23
CA ALA A 189 -1.12 7.24 -17.80
C ALA A 189 -0.22 6.15 -17.18
N TYR A 190 -0.39 5.86 -15.89
CA TYR A 190 0.38 4.85 -15.16
C TYR A 190 0.23 3.46 -15.80
N PHE A 191 -1.00 2.99 -16.00
CA PHE A 191 -1.26 1.67 -16.57
C PHE A 191 -1.12 1.61 -18.09
N ARG A 192 -1.38 2.70 -18.82
CA ARG A 192 -1.08 2.75 -20.26
C ARG A 192 0.40 2.59 -20.55
N GLN A 193 1.27 3.19 -19.72
CA GLN A 193 2.72 3.07 -19.87
C GLN A 193 3.24 1.71 -19.37
N ASN A 194 2.53 1.07 -18.44
CA ASN A 194 2.94 -0.18 -17.79
C ASN A 194 1.78 -1.20 -17.72
N PRO A 195 1.30 -1.74 -18.85
CA PRO A 195 0.09 -2.55 -18.89
C PRO A 195 0.18 -3.85 -18.07
N ARG A 196 1.39 -4.39 -17.88
CA ARG A 196 1.62 -5.56 -17.01
C ARG A 196 1.30 -5.29 -15.53
N ASN A 197 1.45 -4.04 -15.08
CA ASN A 197 1.11 -3.67 -13.71
C ASN A 197 -0.41 -3.76 -13.49
N PHE A 198 -1.22 -3.58 -14.55
CA PHE A 198 -2.67 -3.72 -14.42
C PHE A 198 -3.09 -5.17 -14.21
N ALA A 199 -2.47 -6.11 -14.94
CA ALA A 199 -2.73 -7.54 -14.73
C ALA A 199 -2.36 -7.99 -13.30
N HIS A 200 -1.24 -7.49 -12.76
CA HIS A 200 -0.86 -7.72 -11.36
C HIS A 200 -1.87 -7.11 -10.37
N LEU A 201 -2.36 -5.89 -10.65
CA LEU A 201 -3.40 -5.25 -9.86
C LEU A 201 -4.68 -6.10 -9.85
N GLN A 202 -5.12 -6.60 -11.01
CA GLN A 202 -6.32 -7.44 -11.12
C GLN A 202 -6.19 -8.72 -10.29
N ALA A 203 -5.07 -9.43 -10.39
CA ALA A 203 -4.80 -10.61 -9.57
C ALA A 203 -4.81 -10.30 -8.06
N SER A 204 -4.37 -9.09 -7.69
CA SER A 204 -4.42 -8.62 -6.30
C SER A 204 -5.84 -8.32 -5.84
N VAL A 205 -6.68 -7.75 -6.71
CA VAL A 205 -8.11 -7.59 -6.43
C VAL A 205 -8.80 -8.94 -6.28
N GLU A 206 -8.50 -9.92 -7.14
CA GLU A 206 -9.08 -11.28 -7.03
C GLU A 206 -8.75 -11.93 -5.67
N ALA A 207 -7.53 -11.78 -5.18
CA ALA A 207 -7.14 -12.26 -3.85
C ALA A 207 -7.93 -11.57 -2.74
N GLY A 208 -8.15 -10.26 -2.83
CA GLY A 208 -9.00 -9.53 -1.87
C GLY A 208 -10.48 -9.89 -1.99
N ALA A 209 -10.97 -10.13 -3.21
CA ALA A 209 -12.37 -10.46 -3.48
C ALA A 209 -12.78 -11.79 -2.82
N ALA A 210 -11.86 -12.73 -2.66
CA ALA A 210 -12.08 -13.98 -1.93
C ALA A 210 -12.42 -13.77 -0.45
N GLU A 211 -12.08 -12.60 0.11
CA GLU A 211 -12.30 -12.23 1.52
C GLU A 211 -13.49 -11.26 1.69
N LEU A 212 -14.25 -10.99 0.62
CA LEU A 212 -15.45 -10.16 0.71
C LEU A 212 -16.55 -10.87 1.52
N PRO A 213 -17.37 -10.12 2.28
CA PRO A 213 -18.49 -10.70 3.01
C PRO A 213 -19.47 -11.38 2.03
N ALA A 214 -19.99 -12.54 2.42
CA ALA A 214 -21.05 -13.19 1.67
C ALA A 214 -22.29 -12.29 1.63
N SER A 215 -22.81 -12.06 0.42
CA SER A 215 -24.04 -11.31 0.15
C SER A 215 -25.29 -12.04 0.63
#